data_AF-A0AAU9QF14-F1
#
_entry.id   AF-A0AAU9QF14-F1
#
_cell.length_a   1.000
_cell.length_b   1.000
_cell.length_c   1.000
_cell.angle_alpha   90.00
_cell.angle_beta   90.00
_cell.angle_gamma   90.00
#
_symmetry.space_group_name_H-M   'P 1'
#
loop_
_entity.id
_entity.type
_entity.pdbx_description
1 polymer ?
#
loop_
_entity_poly.entity_id
_entity_poly.type
_entity_poly.pdbx_seq_one_letter_code
_entity_poly.pdbx_strand_id
1 'polypeptide(L)'
;MMSTTKDKYSIENTDYTVGQDNVQKWGFDVHNPVFGTSAGLIIVFLIALLLVDPATAKAALDGVKWQIIGSFDDLFMWAGNIFLIFCIGLVFSPFGKIRIGGEDAKPEHSNISWIAMLFAAGMGIGLMFWGVAEPVAYFTGWYETPLGVTPFTEEAKQVALGATMFHWGLHPWAIYAVVALSMAFFAFNKGLPLSIRSVFYPILGDRTWGWFGHVIDVLAVLATLFGLATSLGLGAQQAASGLGHVFGIESGLGMQLAVIAFVTTLAIFSVVRGIDGGVKVLSNINLTVAFALLVFVILAGLAAALSTIPTTLMGYVENILPLSNPYGREDEAWMHGWTVFYWAWWISWSPCVGMFIARVSKGRTVREFITAVILIPTTITLIWMSAFGGIAIEQVMNKVGELGTNGLTDITLSLFYAYEAMPMSTVLSVISIVLIMVFFITSSDSASLVVDSITAGGKVDAPVPQRIFWASVEGAIAAVLLWIGGTEAIQALQAGTISTGLPFTIILLVMCVSLVMGMRTEPQYVQQRLAKAKAS
;
A
#
# COMPACT_ATOMS: atom_id res chain seq x y z
N MET A 1 -10.52 34.12 29.89
CA MET A 1 -11.21 34.47 28.64
C MET A 1 -11.35 33.19 27.83
N MET A 2 -12.53 32.55 27.85
CA MET A 2 -12.82 31.40 26.99
C MET A 2 -12.77 31.85 25.53
N SER A 3 -11.89 31.24 24.75
CA SER A 3 -11.74 31.52 23.31
C SER A 3 -12.98 31.03 22.57
N THR A 4 -13.93 31.92 22.31
CA THR A 4 -15.16 31.68 21.52
C THR A 4 -14.89 31.71 20.01
N THR A 5 -13.77 31.19 19.55
CA THR A 5 -13.61 30.83 18.13
C THR A 5 -14.14 29.43 17.95
N LYS A 6 -15.42 29.30 17.57
CA LYS A 6 -15.97 28.02 17.09
C LYS A 6 -15.03 27.46 16.03
N ASP A 7 -14.45 26.30 16.28
CA ASP A 7 -13.59 25.64 15.31
C ASP A 7 -14.44 25.21 14.12
N LYS A 8 -14.32 25.94 13.00
CA LYS A 8 -15.23 25.89 11.84
C LYS A 8 -15.54 24.49 11.32
N TYR A 9 -14.59 23.56 11.40
CA TYR A 9 -14.74 22.20 10.85
C TYR A 9 -14.74 21.11 11.92
N SER A 10 -15.01 21.48 13.18
CA SER A 10 -15.11 20.54 14.30
C SER A 10 -16.45 19.78 14.31
N ILE A 11 -16.43 18.61 14.96
CA ILE A 11 -17.63 17.82 15.29
C ILE A 11 -18.71 18.64 16.02
N GLU A 12 -18.33 19.68 16.75
CA GLU A 12 -19.26 20.57 17.46
C GLU A 12 -20.16 21.40 16.53
N ASN A 13 -19.86 21.44 15.22
CA ASN A 13 -20.66 22.18 14.24
C ASN A 13 -21.61 21.30 13.43
N THR A 14 -21.79 20.04 13.80
CA THR A 14 -22.73 19.13 13.15
C THR A 14 -23.51 18.34 14.19
N ASP A 15 -24.74 17.95 13.86
CA ASP A 15 -25.58 17.11 14.73
C ASP A 15 -25.25 15.61 14.57
N TYR A 16 -24.25 15.26 13.75
CA TYR A 16 -23.84 13.89 13.48
C TYR A 16 -23.32 13.19 14.73
N THR A 17 -23.84 11.98 14.98
CA THR A 17 -23.32 11.10 16.04
C THR A 17 -22.76 9.81 15.46
N VAL A 18 -21.62 9.36 15.98
CA VAL A 18 -20.94 8.14 15.51
C VAL A 18 -21.88 6.94 15.67
N GLY A 19 -22.18 6.29 14.55
CA GLY A 19 -23.05 5.11 14.52
C GLY A 19 -24.55 5.41 14.47
N GLN A 20 -24.98 6.65 14.23
CA GLN A 20 -26.41 6.98 14.05
C GLN A 20 -27.08 6.20 12.92
N ASP A 21 -26.33 5.87 11.87
CA ASP A 21 -26.79 5.14 10.68
C ASP A 21 -26.50 3.64 10.76
N ASN A 22 -26.06 3.17 11.94
CA ASN A 22 -25.72 1.77 12.12
C ASN A 22 -26.95 0.91 12.42
N VAL A 23 -26.99 -0.26 11.80
CA VAL A 23 -27.97 -1.31 12.09
C VAL A 23 -27.29 -2.37 12.94
N GLN A 24 -27.83 -2.58 14.14
CA GLN A 24 -27.38 -3.61 15.06
C GLN A 24 -28.28 -4.85 14.98
N LYS A 25 -27.83 -5.91 14.31
CA LYS A 25 -28.60 -7.16 14.12
C LYS A 25 -27.68 -8.36 13.93
N TRP A 26 -28.07 -9.53 14.45
CA TRP A 26 -27.35 -10.80 14.26
C TRP A 26 -25.86 -10.77 14.68
N GLY A 27 -25.51 -9.95 15.67
CA GLY A 27 -24.13 -9.76 16.10
C GLY A 27 -23.32 -8.81 15.20
N PHE A 28 -23.95 -8.17 14.22
CA PHE A 28 -23.41 -7.08 13.43
C PHE A 28 -23.87 -5.73 13.99
N ASP A 29 -22.99 -4.74 14.01
CA ASP A 29 -23.18 -3.30 14.13
C ASP A 29 -22.59 -2.62 12.88
N VAL A 30 -23.37 -2.48 11.80
CA VAL A 30 -22.86 -2.03 10.48
C VAL A 30 -23.49 -0.71 10.05
N HIS A 31 -22.71 0.17 9.44
CA HIS A 31 -23.21 1.34 8.73
C HIS A 31 -23.93 0.87 7.46
N ASN A 32 -25.25 0.72 7.55
CA ASN A 32 -26.05 -0.06 6.61
C ASN A 32 -25.88 0.34 5.13
N PRO A 33 -25.90 1.64 4.75
CA PRO A 33 -25.65 2.05 3.37
C PRO A 33 -24.29 1.63 2.81
N VAL A 34 -23.23 1.68 3.62
CA VAL A 34 -21.86 1.42 3.15
C VAL A 34 -21.57 -0.07 3.17
N PHE A 35 -21.85 -0.75 4.29
CA PHE A 35 -21.65 -2.20 4.38
C PHE A 35 -22.45 -2.93 3.30
N GLY A 36 -23.76 -2.66 3.21
CA GLY A 36 -24.64 -3.35 2.27
C GLY A 36 -24.28 -3.11 0.80
N THR A 37 -23.95 -1.86 0.44
CA THR A 37 -23.57 -1.52 -0.94
C THR A 37 -22.23 -2.14 -1.30
N SER A 38 -21.21 -1.99 -0.46
CA SER A 38 -19.88 -2.56 -0.73
C SER A 38 -19.94 -4.09 -0.83
N ALA A 39 -20.55 -4.76 0.16
CA ALA A 39 -20.73 -6.21 0.14
C ALA A 39 -21.52 -6.67 -1.09
N GLY A 40 -22.63 -5.98 -1.42
CA GLY A 40 -23.46 -6.28 -2.58
C GLY A 40 -22.70 -6.16 -3.91
N LEU A 41 -21.97 -5.06 -4.11
CA LEU A 41 -21.17 -4.85 -5.33
C LEU A 41 -20.10 -5.93 -5.49
N ILE A 42 -19.42 -6.32 -4.41
CA ILE A 42 -18.40 -7.37 -4.46
C ILE A 42 -19.02 -8.73 -4.73
N ILE A 43 -20.11 -9.08 -4.06
CA ILE A 43 -20.78 -10.37 -4.28
C ILE A 43 -21.29 -10.46 -5.72
N VAL A 44 -21.88 -9.39 -6.25
CA VAL A 44 -22.31 -9.32 -7.67
C VAL A 44 -21.11 -9.48 -8.59
N PHE A 45 -19.99 -8.80 -8.32
CA PHE A 45 -18.75 -8.94 -9.08
C PHE A 45 -18.24 -10.38 -9.08
N LEU A 46 -18.13 -11.02 -7.91
CA LEU A 46 -17.67 -12.41 -7.78
C LEU A 46 -18.61 -13.39 -8.49
N ILE A 47 -19.93 -13.22 -8.34
CA ILE A 47 -20.91 -14.07 -9.03
C ILE A 47 -20.81 -13.89 -10.54
N ALA A 48 -20.72 -12.64 -11.03
CA ALA A 48 -20.58 -12.38 -12.45
C ALA A 48 -19.33 -13.05 -13.03
N LEU A 49 -18.21 -12.96 -12.32
CA LEU A 49 -16.95 -13.61 -12.68
C LEU A 49 -17.01 -15.15 -12.65
N LEU A 50 -17.78 -15.74 -11.74
CA LEU A 50 -17.95 -17.20 -11.64
C LEU A 50 -18.97 -17.77 -12.64
N LEU A 51 -19.89 -16.94 -13.15
CA LEU A 51 -20.91 -17.36 -14.14
C LEU A 51 -20.41 -17.27 -15.59
N VAL A 52 -19.39 -16.45 -15.84
CA VAL A 52 -18.78 -16.26 -17.16
C VAL A 52 -17.60 -17.20 -17.30
N ASP A 53 -17.32 -17.68 -18.51
CA ASP A 53 -16.13 -18.51 -18.73
C ASP A 53 -14.85 -17.70 -18.43
N PRO A 54 -13.80 -18.33 -17.86
CA PRO A 54 -12.59 -17.62 -17.43
C PRO A 54 -11.91 -16.80 -18.54
N ALA A 55 -11.91 -17.29 -19.78
CA ALA A 55 -11.23 -16.61 -20.89
C ALA A 55 -11.94 -15.29 -21.25
N THR A 56 -13.28 -15.31 -21.33
CA THR A 56 -14.08 -14.10 -21.57
C THR A 56 -13.97 -13.12 -20.41
N ALA A 57 -14.06 -13.61 -19.16
CA ALA A 57 -13.93 -12.77 -17.97
C ALA A 57 -12.57 -12.08 -17.91
N LYS A 58 -11.49 -12.82 -18.16
CA LYS A 58 -10.13 -12.30 -18.24
C LYS A 58 -9.98 -11.25 -19.35
N ALA A 59 -10.45 -11.54 -20.56
CA ALA A 59 -10.36 -10.60 -21.67
C ALA A 59 -11.10 -9.28 -21.37
N ALA A 60 -12.25 -9.35 -20.70
CA ALA A 60 -12.98 -8.16 -20.28
C ALA A 60 -12.22 -7.36 -19.22
N LEU A 61 -11.67 -8.02 -18.18
CA LEU A 61 -10.86 -7.38 -17.14
C LEU A 61 -9.61 -6.71 -17.73
N ASP A 62 -8.89 -7.41 -18.60
CA ASP A 62 -7.71 -6.88 -19.29
C ASP A 62 -8.06 -5.71 -20.22
N GLY A 63 -9.19 -5.80 -20.93
CA GLY A 63 -9.68 -4.71 -21.77
C GLY A 63 -9.95 -3.44 -20.96
N VAL A 64 -10.67 -3.56 -19.83
CA VAL A 64 -10.94 -2.43 -18.93
C VAL A 64 -9.64 -1.86 -18.36
N LYS A 65 -8.72 -2.71 -17.92
CA LYS A 65 -7.40 -2.30 -17.41
C LYS A 65 -6.66 -1.43 -18.42
N TRP A 66 -6.51 -1.90 -19.65
CA TRP A 66 -5.77 -1.19 -20.69
C TRP A 66 -6.49 0.07 -21.20
N GLN A 67 -7.83 0.07 -21.22
CA GLN A 67 -8.61 1.28 -21.51
C GLN A 67 -8.39 2.36 -20.45
N ILE A 68 -8.35 1.99 -19.17
CA ILE A 68 -8.08 2.92 -18.08
C ILE A 68 -6.65 3.46 -18.19
N ILE A 69 -5.66 2.58 -18.34
CA ILE A 69 -4.26 3.00 -18.48
C ILE A 69 -4.10 3.95 -19.67
N GLY A 70 -4.54 3.58 -20.87
CA GLY A 70 -4.36 4.40 -22.06
C GLY A 70 -5.17 5.71 -22.08
N SER A 71 -6.13 5.89 -21.16
CA SER A 71 -6.95 7.11 -21.07
C SER A 71 -6.63 8.01 -19.86
N PHE A 72 -5.98 7.45 -18.83
CA PHE A 72 -5.78 8.12 -17.54
C PHE A 72 -4.38 7.89 -16.94
N ASP A 73 -3.42 7.43 -17.73
CA ASP A 73 -2.01 7.30 -17.32
C ASP A 73 -1.45 8.63 -16.80
N ASP A 74 -1.73 9.73 -17.50
CA ASP A 74 -1.32 11.08 -17.14
C ASP A 74 -1.88 11.50 -15.78
N LEU A 75 -3.14 11.16 -15.47
CA LEU A 75 -3.78 11.40 -14.19
C LEU A 75 -3.07 10.64 -13.07
N PHE A 76 -2.75 9.35 -13.26
CA PHE A 76 -2.03 8.56 -12.26
C PHE A 76 -0.61 9.12 -12.02
N MET A 77 0.12 9.42 -13.09
CA MET A 77 1.46 9.97 -13.03
C MET A 77 1.50 11.33 -12.34
N TRP A 78 0.63 12.26 -12.75
CA TRP A 78 0.52 13.57 -12.11
C TRP A 78 0.04 13.48 -10.67
N ALA A 79 -0.89 12.59 -10.36
CA ALA A 79 -1.35 12.41 -8.99
C ALA A 79 -0.19 12.00 -8.06
N GLY A 80 0.60 10.99 -8.45
CA GLY A 80 1.81 10.58 -7.71
C GLY A 80 2.76 11.76 -7.45
N ASN A 81 3.05 12.54 -8.50
CA ASN A 81 3.90 13.73 -8.40
C ASN A 81 3.30 14.81 -7.48
N ILE A 82 2.00 15.08 -7.62
CA ILE A 82 1.27 16.07 -6.82
C ILE A 82 1.31 15.70 -5.34
N PHE A 83 1.10 14.42 -4.99
CA PHE A 83 1.14 13.98 -3.58
C PHE A 83 2.52 14.20 -2.96
N LEU A 84 3.59 13.86 -3.68
CA LEU A 84 4.96 14.10 -3.23
C LEU A 84 5.25 15.60 -3.04
N ILE A 85 4.95 16.42 -4.05
CA ILE A 85 5.16 17.87 -4.01
C ILE A 85 4.32 18.50 -2.88
N PHE A 86 3.09 18.03 -2.69
CA PHE A 86 2.20 18.49 -1.64
C PHE A 86 2.78 18.20 -0.25
N CYS A 87 3.25 16.97 0.00
CA CYS A 87 3.90 16.59 1.25
C CYS A 87 5.16 17.43 1.53
N ILE A 88 6.02 17.62 0.53
CA ILE A 88 7.20 18.49 0.61
C ILE A 88 6.78 19.93 0.95
N GLY A 89 5.75 20.45 0.26
CA GLY A 89 5.19 21.77 0.52
C GLY A 89 4.72 21.92 1.97
N LEU A 90 4.02 20.93 2.52
CA LEU A 90 3.56 20.95 3.91
C LEU A 90 4.72 20.98 4.91
N VAL A 91 5.76 20.19 4.70
CA VAL A 91 6.97 20.13 5.54
C VAL A 91 7.60 21.51 5.71
N PHE A 92 7.78 22.26 4.62
CA PHE A 92 8.40 23.59 4.63
C PHE A 92 7.43 24.73 4.95
N SER A 93 6.12 24.51 4.84
CA SER A 93 5.11 25.51 5.14
C SER A 93 4.94 25.76 6.66
N PRO A 94 4.21 26.84 7.04
CA PRO A 94 3.76 27.03 8.41
C PRO A 94 2.86 25.90 8.94
N PHE A 95 2.17 25.16 8.06
CA PHE A 95 1.33 24.02 8.46
C PHE A 95 2.16 22.90 9.10
N GLY A 96 3.45 22.77 8.76
CA GLY A 96 4.35 21.80 9.36
C GLY A 96 4.51 21.93 10.89
N LYS A 97 4.14 23.09 11.47
CA LYS A 97 4.17 23.33 12.92
C LYS A 97 2.91 22.86 13.66
N ILE A 98 1.83 22.56 12.92
CA ILE A 98 0.58 22.08 13.52
C ILE A 98 0.86 20.76 14.23
N ARG A 99 0.28 20.60 15.41
CA ARG A 99 0.37 19.35 16.17
C ARG A 99 -0.90 18.53 15.99
N ILE A 100 -0.73 17.26 15.65
CA ILE A 100 -1.81 16.29 15.50
C ILE A 100 -2.43 16.03 16.87
N GLY A 101 -3.71 16.32 17.04
CA GLY A 101 -4.43 16.23 18.32
C GLY A 101 -4.53 17.53 19.13
N GLY A 102 -4.05 18.66 18.59
CA GLY A 102 -4.09 19.97 19.26
C GLY A 102 -2.77 20.36 19.92
N GLU A 103 -2.68 21.59 20.43
CA GLU A 103 -1.43 22.19 20.92
C GLU A 103 -0.79 21.40 22.07
N ASP A 104 -1.62 20.91 22.99
CA ASP A 104 -1.21 20.22 24.21
C ASP A 104 -1.08 18.70 24.04
N ALA A 105 -1.35 18.17 22.84
CA ALA A 105 -1.25 16.74 22.59
C ALA A 105 0.19 16.25 22.79
N LYS A 106 0.33 15.07 23.38
CA LYS A 106 1.61 14.39 23.58
C LYS A 106 1.64 13.09 22.78
N PRO A 107 2.80 12.67 22.26
CA PRO A 107 2.93 11.39 21.58
C PRO A 107 2.46 10.25 22.48
N GLU A 108 1.54 9.41 21.97
CA GLU A 108 1.07 8.22 22.69
C GLU A 108 2.10 7.09 22.67
N HIS A 109 2.98 7.09 21.66
CA HIS A 109 4.08 6.14 21.52
C HIS A 109 5.43 6.86 21.58
N SER A 110 6.43 6.20 22.16
CA SER A 110 7.82 6.68 22.13
C SER A 110 8.32 6.77 20.68
N ASN A 111 9.36 7.60 20.44
CA ASN A 111 9.90 7.79 19.09
C ASN A 111 10.37 6.46 18.48
N ILE A 112 11.08 5.64 19.26
CA ILE A 112 11.58 4.34 18.80
C ILE A 112 10.42 3.40 18.46
N SER A 113 9.40 3.32 19.32
CA SER A 113 8.23 2.48 19.07
C SER A 113 7.46 2.95 17.84
N TRP A 114 7.32 4.25 17.63
CA TRP A 114 6.63 4.81 16.47
C TRP A 114 7.38 4.53 15.17
N ILE A 115 8.70 4.74 15.15
CA ILE A 115 9.56 4.42 14.00
C ILE A 115 9.49 2.94 13.65
N ALA A 116 9.53 2.05 14.66
CA ALA A 116 9.39 0.61 14.45
C ALA A 116 8.03 0.23 13.85
N MET A 117 6.94 0.90 14.26
CA MET A 117 5.61 0.69 13.68
C MET A 117 5.50 1.21 12.24
N LEU A 118 6.16 2.34 11.91
CA LEU A 118 6.22 2.83 10.53
C LEU A 118 7.01 1.87 9.63
N PHE A 119 8.11 1.33 10.13
CA PHE A 119 8.85 0.27 9.45
C PHE A 119 7.95 -0.96 9.23
N ALA A 120 7.21 -1.39 10.26
CA ALA A 120 6.31 -2.52 10.18
C ALA A 120 5.23 -2.35 9.10
N ALA A 121 4.69 -1.14 8.96
CA ALA A 121 3.68 -0.83 7.95
C ALA A 121 4.21 -0.90 6.51
N GLY A 122 5.52 -0.70 6.31
CA GLY A 122 6.17 -0.72 4.99
C GLY A 122 6.69 -2.08 4.55
N MET A 123 6.85 -3.01 5.48
CA MET A 123 7.29 -4.36 5.21
C MET A 123 6.10 -5.24 4.83
N GLY A 124 6.15 -5.87 3.67
CA GLY A 124 5.06 -6.74 3.21
C GLY A 124 5.46 -7.69 2.09
N ILE A 125 4.46 -8.45 1.60
CA ILE A 125 4.60 -9.40 0.49
C ILE A 125 5.26 -8.74 -0.72
N GLY A 126 4.91 -7.49 -0.99
CA GLY A 126 5.46 -6.71 -2.09
C GLY A 126 7.00 -6.67 -2.13
N LEU A 127 7.66 -6.44 -1.00
CA LEU A 127 9.13 -6.42 -0.94
C LEU A 127 9.76 -7.80 -1.14
N MET A 128 9.08 -8.86 -0.70
CA MET A 128 9.53 -10.24 -0.92
C MET A 128 9.35 -10.67 -2.39
N PHE A 129 8.25 -10.25 -3.01
CA PHE A 129 7.91 -10.57 -4.39
C PHE A 129 8.78 -9.80 -5.39
N TRP A 130 8.76 -8.48 -5.26
CA TRP A 130 9.39 -7.57 -6.23
C TRP A 130 10.85 -7.26 -5.92
N GLY A 131 11.34 -7.60 -4.72
CA GLY A 131 12.71 -7.29 -4.28
C GLY A 131 13.82 -7.85 -5.17
N VAL A 132 13.57 -8.98 -5.83
CA VAL A 132 14.44 -9.55 -6.86
C VAL A 132 13.84 -9.36 -8.25
N ALA A 133 12.56 -9.70 -8.41
CA ALA A 133 11.88 -9.71 -9.70
C ALA A 133 11.96 -8.37 -10.45
N GLU A 134 11.68 -7.25 -9.79
CA GLU A 134 11.54 -5.96 -10.46
C GLU A 134 12.89 -5.40 -10.95
N PRO A 135 13.95 -5.31 -10.12
CA PRO A 135 15.27 -4.89 -10.59
C PRO A 135 15.80 -5.74 -11.75
N VAL A 136 15.60 -7.06 -11.67
CA VAL A 136 16.04 -7.98 -12.73
C VAL A 136 15.19 -7.82 -13.99
N ALA A 137 13.87 -7.67 -13.86
CA ALA A 137 12.99 -7.42 -15.00
C ALA A 137 13.41 -6.15 -15.76
N TYR A 138 13.73 -5.07 -15.05
CA TYR A 138 14.17 -3.80 -15.63
C TYR A 138 15.55 -3.88 -16.25
N PHE A 139 16.48 -4.60 -15.62
CA PHE A 139 17.82 -4.79 -16.15
C PHE A 139 17.83 -5.63 -17.43
N THR A 140 16.98 -6.67 -17.49
CA THR A 140 16.93 -7.64 -18.60
C THR A 140 15.97 -7.25 -19.71
N GLY A 141 15.08 -6.28 -19.48
CA GLY A 141 14.01 -5.93 -20.42
C GLY A 141 12.90 -6.98 -20.50
N TRP A 142 12.64 -7.72 -19.41
CA TRP A 142 11.62 -8.78 -19.37
C TRP A 142 10.23 -8.26 -19.78
N TYR A 143 9.91 -7.02 -19.39
CA TYR A 143 8.78 -6.27 -19.89
C TYR A 143 9.22 -4.83 -20.11
N GLU A 144 10.06 -4.65 -21.13
CA GLU A 144 10.74 -3.40 -21.51
C GLU A 144 11.71 -2.86 -20.43
N THR A 145 12.53 -1.87 -20.81
CA THR A 145 13.47 -1.21 -19.90
C THR A 145 12.97 0.19 -19.51
N PRO A 146 13.21 0.64 -18.27
CA PRO A 146 12.89 2.02 -17.89
C PRO A 146 13.73 2.99 -18.71
N LEU A 147 13.11 4.10 -19.14
CA LEU A 147 13.72 5.15 -19.95
C LEU A 147 14.31 4.67 -21.29
N GLY A 148 13.94 3.47 -21.77
CA GLY A 148 14.34 2.97 -23.08
C GLY A 148 15.82 2.57 -23.20
N VAL A 149 16.51 2.41 -22.06
CA VAL A 149 17.93 2.07 -22.05
C VAL A 149 18.19 0.66 -22.58
N THR A 150 19.38 0.42 -23.15
CA THR A 150 19.72 -0.90 -23.70
C THR A 150 19.87 -1.93 -22.57
N PRO A 151 19.15 -3.06 -22.59
CA PRO A 151 19.20 -4.06 -21.52
C PRO A 151 20.59 -4.70 -21.40
N PHE A 152 20.86 -5.30 -20.23
CA PHE A 152 22.15 -5.97 -19.92
C PHE A 152 23.39 -5.07 -19.96
N THR A 153 23.21 -3.75 -19.78
CA THR A 153 24.30 -2.76 -19.72
C THR A 153 24.48 -2.20 -18.31
N GLU A 154 25.62 -1.58 -18.01
CA GLU A 154 25.82 -0.92 -16.70
C GLU A 154 24.84 0.25 -16.51
N GLU A 155 24.51 0.96 -17.60
CA GLU A 155 23.45 1.98 -17.59
C GLU A 155 22.10 1.36 -17.21
N ALA A 156 21.71 0.23 -17.82
CA ALA A 156 20.49 -0.48 -17.44
C ALA A 156 20.50 -0.92 -15.98
N LYS A 157 21.63 -1.33 -15.40
CA LYS A 157 21.73 -1.66 -13.97
C LYS A 157 21.42 -0.44 -13.10
N GLN A 158 22.01 0.71 -13.40
CA GLN A 158 21.78 1.94 -12.64
C GLN A 158 20.32 2.39 -12.74
N VAL A 159 19.76 2.40 -13.96
CA VAL A 159 18.38 2.82 -14.22
C VAL A 159 17.37 1.82 -13.63
N ALA A 160 17.64 0.51 -13.70
CA ALA A 160 16.79 -0.53 -13.10
C ALA A 160 16.67 -0.37 -11.58
N LEU A 161 17.80 -0.21 -10.88
CA LEU A 161 17.80 0.00 -9.43
C LEU A 161 17.15 1.34 -9.05
N GLY A 162 17.42 2.40 -9.80
CA GLY A 162 16.82 3.72 -9.61
C GLY A 162 15.30 3.72 -9.84
N ALA A 163 14.82 3.06 -10.90
CA ALA A 163 13.41 2.94 -11.23
C ALA A 163 12.66 2.04 -10.23
N THR A 164 13.30 1.01 -9.71
CA THR A 164 12.74 0.24 -8.59
C THR A 164 12.52 1.16 -7.38
N MET A 165 13.50 2.01 -7.05
CA MET A 165 13.30 2.99 -5.96
C MET A 165 12.27 4.06 -6.27
N PHE A 166 12.00 4.36 -7.53
CA PHE A 166 10.90 5.24 -7.90
C PHE A 166 9.55 4.66 -7.52
N HIS A 167 9.33 3.37 -7.77
CA HIS A 167 8.07 2.70 -7.41
C HIS A 167 7.89 2.42 -5.92
N TRP A 168 8.99 2.34 -5.15
CA TRP A 168 8.97 1.93 -3.75
C TRP A 168 9.48 2.99 -2.75
N GLY A 169 9.92 4.14 -3.24
CA GLY A 169 10.53 5.23 -2.49
C GLY A 169 9.55 6.36 -2.16
N LEU A 170 9.89 7.59 -2.53
CA LEU A 170 9.19 8.77 -1.96
C LEU A 170 7.71 8.86 -2.38
N HIS A 171 7.39 8.53 -3.63
CA HIS A 171 6.04 8.63 -4.19
C HIS A 171 4.99 7.77 -3.47
N PRO A 172 5.14 6.43 -3.29
CA PRO A 172 4.15 5.64 -2.56
C PRO A 172 3.95 6.12 -1.13
N TRP A 173 5.05 6.47 -0.45
CA TRP A 173 4.98 6.95 0.93
C TRP A 173 4.35 8.33 1.06
N ALA A 174 4.44 9.17 0.04
CA ALA A 174 3.70 10.43 -0.03
C ALA A 174 2.19 10.20 -0.17
N ILE A 175 1.76 9.24 -0.99
CA ILE A 175 0.35 8.82 -1.10
C ILE A 175 -0.19 8.43 0.28
N TYR A 176 0.53 7.57 1.00
CA TYR A 176 0.15 7.16 2.35
C TYR A 176 0.17 8.31 3.36
N ALA A 177 1.17 9.19 3.29
CA ALA A 177 1.26 10.35 4.16
C ALA A 177 0.07 11.31 3.99
N VAL A 178 -0.41 11.52 2.75
CA VAL A 178 -1.60 12.35 2.48
C VAL A 178 -2.83 11.79 3.18
N VAL A 179 -3.11 10.50 3.00
CA VAL A 179 -4.28 9.85 3.60
C VAL A 179 -4.17 9.85 5.12
N ALA A 180 -3.04 9.39 5.64
CA ALA A 180 -2.80 9.28 7.06
C ALA A 180 -2.88 10.62 7.77
N LEU A 181 -2.24 11.67 7.22
CA LEU A 181 -2.28 13.01 7.81
C LEU A 181 -3.70 13.57 7.78
N SER A 182 -4.42 13.38 6.67
CA SER A 182 -5.80 13.85 6.54
C SER A 182 -6.69 13.22 7.59
N MET A 183 -6.66 11.89 7.72
CA MET A 183 -7.44 11.16 8.71
C MET A 183 -7.05 11.56 10.14
N ALA A 184 -5.75 11.62 10.44
CA ALA A 184 -5.27 11.98 11.77
C ALA A 184 -5.67 13.41 12.16
N PHE A 185 -5.54 14.36 11.23
CA PHE A 185 -5.91 15.76 11.47
C PHE A 185 -7.41 15.91 11.75
N PHE A 186 -8.28 15.38 10.88
CA PHE A 186 -9.72 15.51 11.08
C PHE A 186 -10.24 14.71 12.27
N ALA A 187 -9.64 13.54 12.56
CA ALA A 187 -10.03 12.78 13.74
C ALA A 187 -9.57 13.44 15.05
N PHE A 188 -8.31 13.87 15.13
CA PHE A 188 -7.72 14.29 16.40
C PHE A 188 -7.73 15.80 16.63
N ASN A 189 -7.59 16.63 15.59
CA ASN A 189 -7.71 18.09 15.75
C ASN A 189 -9.17 18.54 15.67
N LYS A 190 -10.00 17.90 14.83
CA LYS A 190 -11.42 18.28 14.63
C LYS A 190 -12.43 17.42 15.37
N GLY A 191 -12.00 16.33 16.00
CA GLY A 191 -12.88 15.44 16.74
C GLY A 191 -13.87 14.67 15.86
N LEU A 192 -13.69 14.68 14.53
CA LEU A 192 -14.55 13.97 13.60
C LEU A 192 -14.32 12.44 13.70
N PRO A 193 -15.25 11.60 13.24
CA PRO A 193 -15.04 10.16 13.22
C PRO A 193 -13.81 9.78 12.38
N LEU A 194 -13.06 8.76 12.79
CA LEU A 194 -11.92 8.24 12.03
C LEU A 194 -12.39 7.43 10.80
N SER A 195 -12.94 8.14 9.83
CA SER A 195 -13.41 7.63 8.54
C SER A 195 -12.94 8.52 7.39
N ILE A 196 -12.83 7.98 6.18
CA ILE A 196 -12.39 8.71 4.99
C ILE A 196 -13.36 9.84 4.67
N ARG A 197 -14.68 9.63 4.75
CA ARG A 197 -15.67 10.69 4.51
C ARG A 197 -15.45 11.94 5.38
N SER A 198 -15.00 11.78 6.63
CA SER A 198 -14.79 12.89 7.56
C SER A 198 -13.80 13.91 7.03
N VAL A 199 -12.83 13.46 6.23
CA VAL A 199 -11.85 14.32 5.58
C VAL A 199 -12.50 15.34 4.66
N PHE A 200 -13.69 15.06 4.12
CA PHE A 200 -14.39 15.90 3.15
C PHE A 200 -15.38 16.88 3.79
N TYR A 201 -15.54 16.87 5.12
CA TYR A 201 -16.41 17.81 5.83
C TYR A 201 -16.16 19.28 5.50
N PRO A 202 -14.90 19.76 5.34
CA PRO A 202 -14.65 21.14 4.92
C PRO A 202 -15.25 21.54 3.56
N ILE A 203 -15.41 20.58 2.66
CA ILE A 203 -15.90 20.78 1.29
C ILE A 203 -17.42 20.54 1.22
N LEU A 204 -17.90 19.46 1.84
CA LEU A 204 -19.27 18.98 1.71
C LEU A 204 -20.20 19.46 2.84
N GLY A 205 -19.65 19.92 3.96
CA GLY A 205 -20.43 20.21 5.18
C GLY A 205 -21.23 18.98 5.63
N ASP A 206 -22.46 19.17 6.08
CA ASP A 206 -23.31 18.07 6.54
C ASP A 206 -23.66 17.03 5.46
N ARG A 207 -23.44 17.35 4.18
CA ARG A 207 -23.60 16.35 3.10
C ARG A 207 -22.60 15.20 3.20
N THR A 208 -21.51 15.38 3.95
CA THR A 208 -20.57 14.30 4.33
C THR A 208 -21.27 13.15 5.03
N TRP A 209 -22.37 13.40 5.75
CA TRP A 209 -23.06 12.35 6.49
C TRP A 209 -24.11 11.61 5.66
N GLY A 210 -24.45 12.13 4.48
CA GLY A 210 -25.40 11.51 3.55
C GLY A 210 -24.73 10.77 2.40
N TRP A 211 -25.43 10.70 1.26
CA TRP A 211 -25.05 9.87 0.12
C TRP A 211 -23.65 10.17 -0.44
N PHE A 212 -23.20 11.42 -0.44
CA PHE A 212 -21.86 11.79 -0.91
C PHE A 212 -20.77 11.11 -0.06
N GLY A 213 -20.91 11.13 1.27
CA GLY A 213 -19.97 10.42 2.15
C GLY A 213 -20.07 8.91 2.04
N HIS A 214 -21.27 8.37 1.78
CA HIS A 214 -21.42 6.93 1.53
C HIS A 214 -20.66 6.50 0.27
N VAL A 215 -20.72 7.27 -0.82
CA VAL A 215 -19.94 6.98 -2.04
C VAL A 215 -18.44 6.98 -1.75
N ILE A 216 -17.94 7.96 -0.99
CA ILE A 216 -16.52 8.07 -0.63
C ILE A 216 -16.08 6.83 0.17
N ASP A 217 -16.85 6.43 1.18
CA ASP A 217 -16.50 5.26 2.00
C ASP A 217 -16.65 3.95 1.22
N VAL A 218 -17.66 3.80 0.35
CA VAL A 218 -17.80 2.63 -0.53
C VAL A 218 -16.60 2.51 -1.46
N LEU A 219 -16.17 3.62 -2.09
CA LEU A 219 -14.97 3.63 -2.92
C LEU A 219 -13.71 3.28 -2.12
N ALA A 220 -13.58 3.79 -0.90
CA ALA A 220 -12.46 3.45 -0.02
C ALA A 220 -12.43 1.94 0.32
N VAL A 221 -13.59 1.34 0.58
CA VAL A 221 -13.73 -0.10 0.85
C VAL A 221 -13.35 -0.91 -0.40
N LEU A 222 -13.93 -0.59 -1.56
CA LEU A 222 -13.62 -1.31 -2.81
C LEU A 222 -12.13 -1.20 -3.16
N ALA A 223 -11.58 0.02 -3.15
CA ALA A 223 -10.17 0.25 -3.42
C ALA A 223 -9.26 -0.55 -2.47
N THR A 224 -9.57 -0.54 -1.17
CA THR A 224 -8.81 -1.30 -0.18
C THR A 224 -8.84 -2.80 -0.50
N LEU A 225 -10.02 -3.37 -0.71
CA LEU A 225 -10.20 -4.82 -0.91
C LEU A 225 -9.51 -5.31 -2.19
N PHE A 226 -9.62 -4.58 -3.29
CA PHE A 226 -8.95 -4.95 -4.55
C PHE A 226 -7.44 -4.72 -4.49
N GLY A 227 -6.97 -3.63 -3.86
CA GLY A 227 -5.54 -3.40 -3.63
C GLY A 227 -4.89 -4.51 -2.79
N LEU A 228 -5.60 -4.98 -1.76
CA LEU A 228 -5.16 -6.10 -0.93
C LEU A 228 -5.24 -7.42 -1.67
N ALA A 229 -6.32 -7.71 -2.38
CA ALA A 229 -6.46 -8.94 -3.15
C ALA A 229 -5.28 -9.16 -4.10
N THR A 230 -4.75 -8.09 -4.70
CA THR A 230 -3.51 -8.12 -5.49
C THR A 230 -2.30 -8.56 -4.67
N SER A 231 -2.04 -7.91 -3.53
CA SER A 231 -0.96 -8.30 -2.62
C SER A 231 -1.08 -9.77 -2.16
N LEU A 232 -2.30 -10.19 -1.82
CA LEU A 232 -2.61 -11.55 -1.38
C LEU A 232 -2.39 -12.55 -2.51
N GLY A 233 -2.90 -12.28 -3.72
CA GLY A 233 -2.74 -13.15 -4.89
C GLY A 233 -1.27 -13.30 -5.31
N LEU A 234 -0.47 -12.23 -5.24
CA LEU A 234 0.98 -12.31 -5.46
C LEU A 234 1.67 -13.18 -4.41
N GLY A 235 1.30 -13.03 -3.13
CA GLY A 235 1.85 -13.83 -2.04
C GLY A 235 1.49 -15.31 -2.16
N ALA A 236 0.25 -15.62 -2.57
CA ALA A 236 -0.18 -17.00 -2.80
C ALA A 236 0.59 -17.66 -3.94
N GLN A 237 0.78 -16.95 -5.06
CA GLN A 237 1.60 -17.41 -6.17
C GLN A 237 3.03 -17.68 -5.72
N GLN A 238 3.67 -16.73 -5.04
CA GLN A 238 5.06 -16.87 -4.60
C GLN A 238 5.24 -17.98 -3.55
N ALA A 239 4.30 -18.12 -2.60
CA ALA A 239 4.32 -19.20 -1.63
C ALA A 239 4.14 -20.57 -2.30
N ALA A 240 3.19 -20.72 -3.23
CA ALA A 240 2.98 -21.95 -3.98
C ALA A 240 4.22 -22.34 -4.80
N SER A 241 4.80 -21.39 -5.55
CA SER A 241 6.01 -21.62 -6.33
C SER A 241 7.21 -21.95 -5.44
N GLY A 242 7.36 -21.27 -4.30
CA GLY A 242 8.40 -21.58 -3.31
C GLY A 242 8.26 -22.98 -2.71
N LEU A 243 7.04 -23.39 -2.37
CA LEU A 243 6.78 -24.74 -1.89
C LEU A 243 7.14 -25.78 -2.96
N GLY A 244 6.78 -25.54 -4.22
CA GLY A 244 7.15 -26.42 -5.33
C GLY A 244 8.67 -26.49 -5.54
N HIS A 245 9.35 -25.35 -5.48
CA HIS A 245 10.80 -25.26 -5.60
C HIS A 245 11.54 -26.03 -4.49
N VAL A 246 11.10 -25.89 -3.23
CA VAL A 246 11.80 -26.51 -2.08
C VAL A 246 11.41 -27.98 -1.87
N PHE A 247 10.12 -28.31 -2.01
CA PHE A 247 9.57 -29.61 -1.64
C PHE A 247 9.18 -30.49 -2.82
N GLY A 248 9.31 -30.00 -4.06
CA GLY A 248 8.94 -30.73 -5.27
C GLY A 248 7.44 -30.97 -5.43
N ILE A 249 6.59 -30.20 -4.72
CA ILE A 249 5.13 -30.30 -4.84
C ILE A 249 4.62 -29.51 -6.04
N GLU A 250 3.48 -29.90 -6.59
CA GLU A 250 2.87 -29.17 -7.70
C GLU A 250 2.45 -27.75 -7.26
N SER A 251 2.95 -26.72 -7.95
CA SER A 251 2.75 -25.30 -7.63
C SER A 251 1.67 -24.60 -8.46
N GLY A 252 0.85 -25.36 -9.18
CA GLY A 252 -0.20 -24.83 -10.05
C GLY A 252 -1.35 -24.14 -9.30
N LEU A 253 -2.38 -23.72 -10.03
CA LEU A 253 -3.53 -22.99 -9.51
C LEU A 253 -4.17 -23.66 -8.27
N GLY A 254 -4.26 -24.99 -8.24
CA GLY A 254 -4.78 -25.73 -7.09
C GLY A 254 -4.01 -25.45 -5.79
N MET A 255 -2.67 -25.38 -5.85
CA MET A 255 -1.84 -25.05 -4.69
C MET A 255 -2.01 -23.58 -4.28
N GLN A 256 -2.07 -22.66 -5.24
CA GLN A 256 -2.29 -21.24 -4.96
C GLN A 256 -3.62 -21.01 -4.22
N LEU A 257 -4.70 -21.67 -4.68
CA LEU A 257 -6.00 -21.63 -4.01
C LEU A 257 -5.96 -22.28 -2.63
N ALA A 258 -5.22 -23.38 -2.46
CA ALA A 258 -5.03 -24.03 -1.16
C ALA A 258 -4.27 -23.11 -0.17
N VAL A 259 -3.25 -22.40 -0.63
CA VAL A 259 -2.52 -21.40 0.18
C VAL A 259 -3.46 -20.27 0.61
N ILE A 260 -4.27 -19.73 -0.30
CA ILE A 260 -5.26 -18.68 0.04
C ILE A 260 -6.24 -19.22 1.09
N ALA A 261 -6.85 -20.38 0.85
CA ALA A 261 -7.81 -20.95 1.79
C ALA A 261 -7.18 -21.19 3.18
N PHE A 262 -5.96 -21.72 3.23
CA PHE A 262 -5.22 -21.95 4.46
C PHE A 262 -4.94 -20.64 5.20
N VAL A 263 -4.40 -19.64 4.52
CA VAL A 263 -4.04 -18.37 5.14
C VAL A 263 -5.28 -17.58 5.56
N THR A 264 -6.32 -17.51 4.73
CA THR A 264 -7.60 -16.88 5.08
C THR A 264 -8.20 -17.53 6.33
N THR A 265 -8.12 -18.85 6.44
CA THR A 265 -8.56 -19.57 7.65
C THR A 265 -7.77 -19.14 8.89
N LEU A 266 -6.44 -19.03 8.78
CA LEU A 266 -5.59 -18.54 9.88
C LEU A 266 -5.84 -17.07 10.23
N ALA A 267 -6.09 -16.22 9.24
CA ALA A 267 -6.46 -14.82 9.44
C ALA A 267 -7.81 -14.71 10.18
N ILE A 268 -8.81 -15.53 9.82
CA ILE A 268 -10.08 -15.60 10.55
C ILE A 268 -9.86 -16.01 12.00
N PHE A 269 -9.03 -17.03 12.26
CA PHE A 269 -8.69 -17.41 13.64
C PHE A 269 -7.98 -16.30 14.42
N SER A 270 -7.12 -15.53 13.74
CA SER A 270 -6.43 -14.37 14.31
C SER A 270 -7.44 -13.28 14.71
N VAL A 271 -8.32 -12.91 13.78
CA VAL A 271 -9.38 -11.93 13.96
C VAL A 271 -10.30 -12.29 15.13
N VAL A 272 -10.67 -13.57 15.27
CA VAL A 272 -11.53 -14.06 16.37
C VAL A 272 -10.83 -13.96 17.73
N ARG A 273 -9.52 -14.20 17.80
CA ARG A 273 -8.73 -14.05 19.04
C ARG A 273 -8.51 -12.60 19.46
N GLY A 274 -8.72 -11.65 18.56
CA GLY A 274 -8.55 -10.23 18.82
C GLY A 274 -7.09 -9.76 18.82
N ILE A 275 -6.92 -8.44 18.78
CA ILE A 275 -5.65 -7.73 18.55
C ILE A 275 -4.61 -8.03 19.65
N ASP A 276 -5.04 -8.28 20.89
CA ASP A 276 -4.15 -8.37 22.05
C ASP A 276 -3.39 -9.70 22.21
N GLY A 277 -3.74 -10.76 21.46
CA GLY A 277 -3.21 -12.12 21.70
C GLY A 277 -2.24 -12.68 20.65
N GLY A 278 -2.51 -12.47 19.35
CA GLY A 278 -1.83 -13.20 18.27
C GLY A 278 -1.11 -12.32 17.24
N VAL A 279 -1.81 -11.33 16.71
CA VAL A 279 -1.35 -10.47 15.59
C VAL A 279 -0.07 -9.72 15.96
N LYS A 280 -0.04 -9.13 17.16
CA LYS A 280 1.11 -8.36 17.63
C LYS A 280 2.36 -9.22 17.78
N VAL A 281 2.21 -10.45 18.26
CA VAL A 281 3.32 -11.40 18.42
C VAL A 281 3.81 -11.90 17.06
N LEU A 282 2.88 -12.33 16.20
CA LEU A 282 3.18 -12.76 14.82
C LEU A 282 3.89 -11.65 14.05
N SER A 283 3.39 -10.42 14.10
CA SER A 283 3.99 -9.25 13.45
C SER A 283 5.40 -8.96 13.96
N ASN A 284 5.60 -8.93 15.29
CA ASN A 284 6.94 -8.67 15.87
C ASN A 284 7.97 -9.75 15.49
N ILE A 285 7.57 -11.03 15.52
CA ILE A 285 8.43 -12.13 15.08
C ILE A 285 8.74 -11.98 13.60
N ASN A 286 7.73 -11.71 12.77
CA ASN A 286 7.86 -11.56 11.34
C ASN A 286 8.86 -10.46 10.96
N LEU A 287 8.75 -9.29 11.59
CA LEU A 287 9.68 -8.17 11.37
C LEU A 287 11.10 -8.50 11.82
N THR A 288 11.25 -9.21 12.93
CA THR A 288 12.57 -9.64 13.43
C THR A 288 13.22 -10.63 12.45
N VAL A 289 12.45 -11.61 11.95
CA VAL A 289 12.93 -12.60 10.98
C VAL A 289 13.23 -11.94 9.64
N ALA A 290 12.38 -11.02 9.15
CA ALA A 290 12.64 -10.28 7.92
C ALA A 290 13.89 -9.41 8.02
N PHE A 291 14.11 -8.73 9.16
CA PHE A 291 15.33 -7.97 9.41
C PHE A 291 16.57 -8.89 9.47
N ALA A 292 16.48 -10.04 10.16
CA ALA A 292 17.56 -11.02 10.21
C ALA A 292 17.89 -11.58 8.82
N LEU A 293 16.87 -11.84 7.99
CA LEU A 293 17.01 -12.27 6.61
C LEU A 293 17.74 -11.22 5.78
N LEU A 294 17.33 -9.95 5.87
CA LEU A 294 18.01 -8.85 5.17
C LEU A 294 19.49 -8.76 5.56
N VAL A 295 19.78 -8.77 6.86
CA VAL A 295 21.16 -8.73 7.36
C VAL A 295 21.96 -9.91 6.83
N PHE A 296 21.39 -11.12 6.85
CA PHE A 296 22.05 -12.30 6.32
C PHE A 296 22.36 -12.16 4.82
N VAL A 297 21.39 -11.73 4.01
CA VAL A 297 21.56 -11.55 2.56
C VAL A 297 22.65 -10.52 2.26
N ILE A 298 22.68 -9.40 2.99
CA ILE A 298 23.74 -8.40 2.88
C ILE A 298 25.11 -9.00 3.23
N LEU A 299 25.22 -9.78 4.30
CA LEU A 299 26.50 -10.37 4.71
C LEU A 299 26.96 -11.46 3.72
N ALA A 300 26.04 -12.28 3.22
CA ALA A 300 26.32 -13.33 2.25
C ALA A 300 26.70 -12.76 0.87
N GLY A 301 26.15 -11.60 0.49
CA GLY A 301 26.43 -10.88 -0.75
C GLY A 301 27.17 -9.54 -0.54
N LEU A 302 28.08 -9.47 0.44
CA LEU A 302 28.63 -8.19 0.93
C LEU A 302 29.24 -7.30 -0.16
N ALA A 303 29.98 -7.89 -1.10
CA ALA A 303 30.58 -7.14 -2.20
C ALA A 303 29.52 -6.46 -3.09
N ALA A 304 28.47 -7.21 -3.46
CA ALA A 304 27.35 -6.72 -4.25
C ALA A 304 26.53 -5.68 -3.48
N ALA A 305 26.23 -5.93 -2.20
CA ALA A 305 25.44 -5.00 -1.39
C ALA A 305 26.15 -3.65 -1.19
N LEU A 306 27.48 -3.66 -0.96
CA LEU A 306 28.28 -2.45 -0.82
C LEU A 306 28.38 -1.63 -2.11
N SER A 307 28.41 -2.29 -3.28
CA SER A 307 28.46 -1.61 -4.58
C SER A 307 27.09 -1.05 -4.97
N THR A 308 26.01 -1.82 -4.73
CA THR A 308 24.68 -1.53 -5.26
C THR A 308 23.91 -0.49 -4.43
N ILE A 309 24.11 -0.40 -3.11
CA ILE A 309 23.41 0.62 -2.29
C ILE A 309 23.67 2.05 -2.79
N PRO A 310 24.94 2.49 -3.00
CA PRO A 310 25.21 3.78 -3.61
C PRO A 310 24.65 3.91 -5.03
N THR A 311 24.77 2.86 -5.85
CA THR A 311 24.24 2.86 -7.23
C THR A 311 22.73 3.06 -7.26
N THR A 312 21.98 2.39 -6.41
CA THR A 312 20.52 2.54 -6.27
C THR A 312 20.16 3.95 -5.84
N LEU A 313 20.85 4.50 -4.84
CA LEU A 313 20.60 5.85 -4.35
C LEU A 313 20.84 6.89 -5.46
N MET A 314 22.00 6.81 -6.11
CA MET A 314 22.36 7.75 -7.18
C MET A 314 21.46 7.59 -8.40
N GLY A 315 21.20 6.35 -8.84
CA GLY A 315 20.26 6.05 -9.91
C GLY A 315 18.86 6.58 -9.61
N TYR A 316 18.40 6.52 -8.37
CA TYR A 316 17.12 7.11 -7.99
C TYR A 316 17.14 8.64 -8.05
N VAL A 317 18.17 9.28 -7.47
CA VAL A 317 18.30 10.75 -7.47
C VAL A 317 18.40 11.31 -8.88
N GLU A 318 19.14 10.64 -9.77
CA GLU A 318 19.32 11.08 -11.16
C GLU A 318 18.07 10.87 -12.00
N ASN A 319 17.38 9.74 -11.82
CA ASN A 319 16.27 9.36 -12.71
C ASN A 319 14.88 9.73 -12.18
N ILE A 320 14.73 10.23 -10.95
CA ILE A 320 13.41 10.57 -10.40
C ILE A 320 12.63 11.55 -11.27
N LEU A 321 13.30 12.56 -11.86
CA LEU A 321 12.63 13.56 -12.72
C LEU A 321 12.24 12.97 -14.09
N PRO A 322 13.14 12.31 -14.85
CA PRO A 322 12.75 11.58 -16.06
C PRO A 322 11.62 10.57 -15.82
N LEU A 323 11.71 9.79 -14.75
CA LEU A 323 10.70 8.78 -14.41
C LEU A 323 9.35 9.40 -13.99
N SER A 324 9.36 10.62 -13.46
CA SER A 324 8.15 11.37 -13.11
C SER A 324 7.45 12.01 -14.31
N ASN A 325 8.11 12.08 -15.48
CA ASN A 325 7.53 12.67 -16.67
C ASN A 325 6.40 11.76 -17.22
N PRO A 326 5.19 12.29 -17.50
CA PRO A 326 4.12 11.49 -18.10
C PRO A 326 4.07 11.53 -19.63
N TYR A 327 4.81 12.42 -20.30
CA TYR A 327 4.59 12.70 -21.72
C TYR A 327 5.81 12.43 -22.60
N GLY A 328 5.58 11.93 -23.82
CA GLY A 328 6.60 11.84 -24.86
C GLY A 328 7.76 10.91 -24.50
N ARG A 329 7.48 9.81 -23.80
CA ARG A 329 8.46 8.84 -23.33
C ARG A 329 8.68 7.74 -24.35
N GLU A 330 9.94 7.36 -24.54
CA GLU A 330 10.29 6.22 -25.40
C GLU A 330 9.88 4.88 -24.77
N ASP A 331 9.76 4.83 -23.43
CA ASP A 331 9.40 3.67 -22.63
C ASP A 331 7.92 3.65 -22.20
N GLU A 332 7.00 4.16 -23.04
CA GLU A 332 5.58 4.26 -22.70
C GLU A 332 4.96 2.90 -22.27
N ALA A 333 5.30 1.82 -22.97
CA ALA A 333 4.84 0.47 -22.62
C ALA A 333 5.34 0.02 -21.23
N TRP A 334 6.59 0.35 -20.88
CA TRP A 334 7.14 0.11 -19.54
C TRP A 334 6.39 0.93 -18.49
N MET A 335 6.19 2.22 -18.74
CA MET A 335 5.48 3.13 -17.83
C MET A 335 4.06 2.63 -17.57
N HIS A 336 3.36 2.16 -18.60
CA HIS A 336 2.01 1.61 -18.49
C HIS A 336 1.97 0.28 -17.71
N GLY A 337 2.85 -0.66 -18.04
CA GLY A 337 2.88 -1.98 -17.41
C GLY A 337 3.36 -1.98 -15.96
N TRP A 338 4.18 -0.99 -15.59
CA TRP A 338 4.81 -0.91 -14.27
C TRP A 338 4.34 0.30 -13.48
N THR A 339 4.68 1.51 -13.94
CA THR A 339 4.51 2.73 -13.14
C THR A 339 3.05 3.06 -12.88
N VAL A 340 2.20 3.05 -13.92
CA VAL A 340 0.76 3.34 -13.77
C VAL A 340 0.09 2.28 -12.89
N PHE A 341 0.47 1.01 -13.05
CA PHE A 341 0.02 -0.07 -12.16
C PHE A 341 0.41 0.20 -10.70
N TYR A 342 1.68 0.52 -10.42
CA TYR A 342 2.14 0.82 -9.07
C TYR A 342 1.39 2.00 -8.45
N TRP A 343 1.16 3.10 -9.20
CA TRP A 343 0.36 4.21 -8.69
C TRP A 343 -1.06 3.81 -8.35
N ALA A 344 -1.73 3.06 -9.21
CA ALA A 344 -3.04 2.55 -8.89
C ALA A 344 -3.04 1.63 -7.66
N TRP A 345 -2.01 0.79 -7.51
CA TRP A 345 -1.86 -0.12 -6.39
C TRP A 345 -1.68 0.64 -5.06
N TRP A 346 -0.74 1.57 -5.00
CA TRP A 346 -0.49 2.39 -3.81
C TRP A 346 -1.69 3.26 -3.44
N ILE A 347 -2.38 3.83 -4.44
CA ILE A 347 -3.60 4.59 -4.19
C ILE A 347 -4.69 3.68 -3.61
N SER A 348 -4.89 2.49 -4.19
CA SER A 348 -5.91 1.53 -3.73
C SER A 348 -5.66 1.04 -2.30
N TRP A 349 -4.39 0.87 -1.92
CA TRP A 349 -3.99 0.40 -0.59
C TRP A 349 -3.92 1.50 0.47
N SER A 350 -3.91 2.76 0.04
CA SER A 350 -3.73 3.92 0.91
C SER A 350 -4.74 4.10 2.05
N PRO A 351 -6.03 3.70 1.95
CA PRO A 351 -6.94 3.82 3.10
C PRO A 351 -6.52 2.93 4.27
N CYS A 352 -6.10 1.70 3.96
CA CYS A 352 -5.64 0.72 4.95
C CYS A 352 -4.40 1.23 5.67
N VAL A 353 -3.35 1.52 4.89
CA VAL A 353 -2.06 2.00 5.43
C VAL A 353 -2.24 3.35 6.12
N GLY A 354 -3.03 4.23 5.52
CA GLY A 354 -3.30 5.57 6.02
C GLY A 354 -3.98 5.56 7.39
N MET A 355 -5.00 4.71 7.58
CA MET A 355 -5.68 4.59 8.87
C MET A 355 -4.75 4.08 9.97
N PHE A 356 -3.92 3.08 9.69
CA PHE A 356 -2.94 2.57 10.65
C PHE A 356 -1.96 3.66 11.08
N ILE A 357 -1.32 4.32 10.10
CA ILE A 357 -0.35 5.39 10.36
C ILE A 357 -1.01 6.55 11.12
N ALA A 358 -2.25 6.91 10.78
CA ALA A 358 -2.99 7.94 11.49
C ALA A 358 -3.12 7.62 12.98
N ARG A 359 -3.59 6.42 13.34
CA ARG A 359 -3.82 5.99 14.74
C ARG A 359 -2.57 6.08 15.60
N VAL A 360 -1.43 5.65 15.09
CA VAL A 360 -0.17 5.60 15.86
C VAL A 360 0.59 6.94 15.94
N SER A 361 0.07 7.99 15.30
CA SER A 361 0.81 9.25 15.09
C SER A 361 0.25 10.46 15.83
N LYS A 362 -0.71 10.27 16.74
CA LYS A 362 -1.25 11.35 17.57
C LYS A 362 -0.14 11.99 18.42
N GLY A 363 -0.19 13.32 18.56
CA GLY A 363 0.79 14.12 19.32
C GLY A 363 2.05 14.52 18.55
N ARG A 364 2.23 14.05 17.32
CA ARG A 364 3.34 14.44 16.44
C ARG A 364 3.05 15.78 15.75
N THR A 365 4.11 16.51 15.39
CA THR A 365 3.94 17.67 14.49
C THR A 365 3.78 17.20 13.04
N VAL A 366 3.05 17.96 12.21
CA VAL A 366 2.87 17.63 10.78
C VAL A 366 4.22 17.44 10.07
N ARG A 367 5.21 18.29 10.38
CA ARG A 367 6.56 18.17 9.79
C ARG A 367 7.25 16.86 10.19
N GLU A 368 7.26 16.57 11.48
CA GLU A 368 7.85 15.33 12.03
C GLU A 368 7.17 14.10 11.42
N PHE A 369 5.84 14.14 11.37
CA PHE A 369 5.00 13.10 10.80
C PHE A 369 5.36 12.82 9.33
N ILE A 370 5.27 13.82 8.45
CA ILE A 370 5.52 13.62 7.01
C ILE A 370 6.96 13.15 6.77
N THR A 371 7.93 13.76 7.45
CA THR A 371 9.35 13.40 7.30
C THR A 371 9.59 11.95 7.67
N ALA A 372 9.04 11.49 8.79
CA ALA A 372 9.23 10.12 9.26
C ALA A 372 8.51 9.11 8.37
N VAL A 373 7.23 9.36 8.03
CA VAL A 373 6.41 8.47 7.21
C VAL A 373 7.01 8.27 5.82
N ILE A 374 7.65 9.29 5.26
CA ILE A 374 8.28 9.19 3.94
C ILE A 374 9.70 8.62 4.02
N LEU A 375 10.57 9.19 4.84
CA LEU A 375 12.01 8.88 4.77
C LEU A 375 12.38 7.55 5.43
N ILE A 376 11.72 7.16 6.53
CA ILE A 376 12.08 5.93 7.25
C ILE A 376 11.83 4.70 6.38
N PRO A 377 10.62 4.50 5.84
CA PRO A 377 10.38 3.32 5.01
C PRO A 377 11.18 3.38 3.71
N THR A 378 11.29 4.55 3.06
CA THR A 378 12.12 4.72 1.85
C THR A 378 13.56 4.27 2.06
N THR A 379 14.18 4.61 3.20
CA THR A 379 15.56 4.23 3.50
C THR A 379 15.71 2.71 3.64
N ILE A 380 14.74 2.08 4.27
CA ILE A 380 14.75 0.64 4.51
C ILE A 380 14.52 -0.11 3.19
N THR A 381 13.56 0.35 2.40
CA THR A 381 13.31 -0.22 1.08
C THR A 381 14.50 -0.03 0.15
N LEU A 382 15.22 1.10 0.24
CA LEU A 382 16.48 1.30 -0.47
C LEU A 382 17.50 0.22 -0.15
N ILE A 383 17.70 -0.08 1.14
CA ILE A 383 18.63 -1.14 1.55
C ILE A 383 18.15 -2.51 1.07
N TRP A 384 16.85 -2.80 1.20
CA TRP A 384 16.26 -4.06 0.77
C TRP A 384 16.40 -4.29 -0.74
N MET A 385 15.90 -3.35 -1.56
CA MET A 385 15.94 -3.45 -3.02
C MET A 385 17.38 -3.48 -3.55
N SER A 386 18.29 -2.72 -2.94
CA SER A 386 19.71 -2.76 -3.32
C SER A 386 20.33 -4.12 -3.00
N ALA A 387 20.09 -4.67 -1.81
CA ALA A 387 20.67 -5.95 -1.42
C ALA A 387 20.14 -7.09 -2.29
N PHE A 388 18.83 -7.29 -2.33
CA PHE A 388 18.21 -8.40 -3.06
C PHE A 388 18.35 -8.23 -4.58
N GLY A 389 17.92 -7.09 -5.09
CA GLY A 389 17.94 -6.79 -6.52
C GLY A 389 19.35 -6.63 -7.07
N GLY A 390 20.23 -5.98 -6.33
CA GLY A 390 21.62 -5.79 -6.73
C GLY A 390 22.40 -7.10 -6.80
N ILE A 391 22.27 -7.98 -5.80
CA ILE A 391 22.86 -9.33 -5.85
C ILE A 391 22.32 -10.10 -7.06
N ALA A 392 21.01 -10.06 -7.29
CA ALA A 392 20.40 -10.76 -8.41
C ALA A 392 20.85 -10.24 -9.78
N ILE A 393 20.99 -8.92 -9.96
CA ILE A 393 21.55 -8.35 -11.18
C ILE A 393 23.01 -8.80 -11.38
N GLU A 394 23.83 -8.82 -10.32
CA GLU A 394 25.20 -9.33 -10.43
C GLU A 394 25.25 -10.82 -10.80
N GLN A 395 24.32 -11.63 -10.33
CA GLN A 395 24.20 -13.02 -10.76
C GLN A 395 23.88 -13.13 -12.26
N VAL A 396 22.98 -12.28 -12.77
CA VAL A 396 22.66 -12.20 -14.21
C VAL A 396 23.84 -11.74 -15.04
N MET A 397 24.53 -10.68 -14.64
CA MET A 397 25.71 -10.17 -15.35
C MET A 397 26.84 -11.21 -15.43
N ASN A 398 27.03 -11.97 -14.35
CA ASN A 398 28.12 -12.94 -14.23
C ASN A 398 27.71 -14.37 -14.62
N LYS A 399 26.44 -14.58 -15.03
CA LYS A 399 25.87 -15.90 -15.36
C LYS A 399 26.04 -16.93 -14.25
N VAL A 400 25.73 -16.52 -13.01
CA VAL A 400 25.85 -17.36 -11.80
C VAL A 400 24.47 -17.87 -11.37
N GLY A 401 24.37 -19.18 -11.11
CA GLY A 401 23.13 -19.81 -10.67
C GLY A 401 22.06 -19.90 -11.75
N GLU A 402 20.87 -20.39 -11.36
CA GLU A 402 19.71 -20.54 -12.24
C GLU A 402 19.27 -19.20 -12.83
N LEU A 403 19.10 -18.19 -11.96
CA LEU A 403 18.72 -16.83 -12.38
C LEU A 403 19.73 -16.23 -13.35
N GLY A 404 21.02 -16.46 -13.12
CA GLY A 404 22.05 -15.90 -13.99
C GLY A 404 22.17 -16.56 -15.34
N THR A 405 21.91 -17.87 -15.40
CA THR A 405 22.06 -18.66 -16.63
C THR A 405 20.82 -18.54 -17.52
N ASN A 406 19.63 -18.59 -16.93
CA ASN A 406 18.36 -18.67 -17.64
C ASN A 406 17.58 -17.35 -17.62
N GLY A 407 18.04 -16.36 -16.84
CA GLY A 407 17.34 -15.08 -16.69
C GLY A 407 16.05 -15.22 -15.88
N LEU A 408 15.18 -14.22 -16.00
CA LEU A 408 13.88 -14.18 -15.31
C LEU A 408 12.84 -15.00 -16.09
N THR A 409 12.82 -16.31 -15.89
CA THR A 409 11.88 -17.24 -16.56
C THR A 409 10.49 -17.24 -15.92
N ASP A 410 10.43 -17.20 -14.58
CA ASP A 410 9.21 -17.09 -13.79
C ASP A 410 9.42 -16.06 -12.68
N ILE A 411 8.59 -15.03 -12.67
CA ILE A 411 8.69 -13.91 -11.74
C ILE A 411 8.45 -14.33 -10.29
N THR A 412 7.61 -15.35 -10.08
CA THR A 412 7.25 -15.90 -8.76
C THR A 412 8.39 -16.72 -8.16
N LEU A 413 9.32 -17.21 -8.98
CA LEU A 413 10.49 -17.99 -8.54
C LEU A 413 11.76 -17.16 -8.36
N SER A 414 11.75 -15.90 -8.80
CA SER A 414 12.93 -15.04 -8.87
C SER A 414 13.71 -14.97 -7.54
N LEU A 415 13.02 -14.80 -6.42
CA LEU A 415 13.62 -14.78 -5.08
C LEU A 415 14.35 -16.10 -4.76
N PHE A 416 13.73 -17.23 -5.09
CA PHE A 416 14.28 -18.55 -4.77
C PHE A 416 15.47 -18.89 -5.67
N TYR A 417 15.39 -18.55 -6.96
CA TYR A 417 16.51 -18.69 -7.88
C TYR A 417 17.70 -17.80 -7.49
N ALA A 418 17.45 -16.60 -6.97
CA ALA A 418 18.54 -15.77 -6.43
C ALA A 418 19.24 -16.43 -5.23
N TYR A 419 18.49 -17.14 -4.37
CA TYR A 419 19.06 -17.86 -3.24
C TYR A 419 19.86 -19.09 -3.63
N GLU A 420 19.63 -19.74 -4.77
CA GLU A 420 20.40 -20.92 -5.18
C GLU A 420 21.89 -20.65 -5.32
N ALA A 421 22.24 -19.42 -5.73
CA ALA A 421 23.63 -18.95 -5.80
C ALA A 421 24.17 -18.44 -4.45
N MET A 422 23.41 -18.57 -3.36
CA MET A 422 23.77 -18.10 -2.02
C MET A 422 23.94 -19.28 -1.03
N PRO A 423 24.76 -19.11 0.02
CA PRO A 423 24.87 -20.12 1.07
C PRO A 423 23.53 -20.33 1.79
N MET A 424 23.26 -21.58 2.16
CA MET A 424 22.02 -21.98 2.86
C MET A 424 20.73 -21.71 2.07
N SER A 425 20.78 -21.78 0.75
CA SER A 425 19.65 -21.53 -0.17
C SER A 425 18.32 -22.12 0.31
N THR A 426 18.28 -23.41 0.63
CA THR A 426 17.07 -24.09 1.13
C THR A 426 16.51 -23.46 2.40
N VAL A 427 17.37 -23.07 3.35
CA VAL A 427 16.96 -22.43 4.60
C VAL A 427 16.36 -21.04 4.32
N LEU A 428 17.01 -20.26 3.44
CA LEU A 428 16.50 -18.95 3.01
C LEU A 428 15.14 -19.06 2.32
N SER A 429 14.98 -20.04 1.45
CA SER A 429 13.72 -20.32 0.75
C SER A 429 12.61 -20.69 1.74
N VAL A 430 12.87 -21.61 2.68
CA VAL A 430 11.88 -22.00 3.71
C VAL A 430 11.51 -20.81 4.59
N ILE A 431 12.48 -20.03 5.06
CA ILE A 431 12.22 -18.82 5.86
C ILE A 431 11.36 -17.84 5.06
N SER A 432 11.69 -17.63 3.78
CA SER A 432 10.96 -16.69 2.92
C SER A 432 9.52 -17.15 2.67
N ILE A 433 9.27 -18.44 2.47
CA ILE A 433 7.90 -19.00 2.36
C ILE A 433 7.12 -18.72 3.64
N VAL A 434 7.72 -18.95 4.82
CA VAL A 434 7.08 -18.64 6.11
C VAL A 434 6.81 -17.15 6.25
N LEU A 435 7.76 -16.28 5.93
CA LEU A 435 7.59 -14.82 5.96
C LEU A 435 6.44 -14.38 5.05
N ILE A 436 6.37 -14.89 3.83
CA ILE A 436 5.30 -14.57 2.87
C ILE A 436 3.93 -14.97 3.45
N MET A 437 3.81 -16.18 4.01
CA MET A 437 2.56 -16.63 4.64
C MET A 437 2.19 -15.78 5.85
N VAL A 438 3.14 -15.43 6.72
CA VAL A 438 2.88 -14.59 7.89
C VAL A 438 2.50 -13.16 7.48
N PHE A 439 3.19 -12.56 6.52
CA PHE A 439 2.83 -11.25 5.97
C PHE A 439 1.43 -11.24 5.38
N PHE A 440 1.02 -12.32 4.70
CA PHE A 440 -0.33 -12.47 4.21
C PHE A 440 -1.34 -12.47 5.37
N ILE A 441 -1.12 -13.32 6.40
CA ILE A 441 -2.01 -13.39 7.58
C ILE A 441 -2.15 -12.01 8.23
N THR A 442 -1.03 -11.33 8.51
CA THR A 442 -1.04 -10.03 9.21
C THR A 442 -1.63 -8.91 8.37
N SER A 443 -1.44 -8.96 7.04
CA SER A 443 -2.01 -7.96 6.12
C SER A 443 -3.52 -8.09 6.04
N SER A 444 -4.05 -9.32 5.89
CA SER A 444 -5.49 -9.55 5.84
C SER A 444 -6.18 -9.24 7.18
N ASP A 445 -5.54 -9.54 8.31
CA ASP A 445 -6.05 -9.15 9.63
C ASP A 445 -6.15 -7.62 9.78
N SER A 446 -5.06 -6.90 9.46
CA SER A 446 -5.04 -5.43 9.55
C SER A 446 -6.04 -4.77 8.60
N ALA A 447 -6.14 -5.30 7.38
CA ALA A 447 -7.05 -4.84 6.36
C ALA A 447 -8.52 -4.98 6.74
N SER A 448 -8.91 -6.19 7.13
CA SER A 448 -10.28 -6.50 7.51
C SER A 448 -10.74 -5.62 8.66
N LEU A 449 -9.86 -5.30 9.63
CA LEU A 449 -10.15 -4.34 10.70
C LEU A 449 -10.39 -2.91 10.21
N VAL A 450 -9.65 -2.46 9.18
CA VAL A 450 -9.83 -1.13 8.60
C VAL A 450 -11.14 -1.07 7.80
N VAL A 451 -11.39 -2.05 6.94
CA VAL A 451 -12.63 -2.14 6.16
C VAL A 451 -13.85 -2.22 7.09
N ASP A 452 -13.73 -3.02 8.16
CA ASP A 452 -14.74 -3.11 9.21
C ASP A 452 -14.97 -1.75 9.89
N SER A 453 -13.91 -1.05 10.27
CA SER A 453 -14.01 0.29 10.87
C SER A 453 -14.73 1.30 9.94
N ILE A 454 -14.43 1.27 8.63
CA ILE A 454 -15.09 2.15 7.63
C ILE A 454 -16.57 1.75 7.49
N THR A 455 -16.85 0.45 7.40
CA THR A 455 -18.19 -0.10 7.19
C THR A 455 -19.05 -0.16 8.45
N ALA A 456 -18.48 0.14 9.62
CA ALA A 456 -19.16 0.35 10.90
C ALA A 456 -19.33 1.84 11.26
N GLY A 457 -19.10 2.76 10.30
CA GLY A 457 -19.35 4.20 10.50
C GLY A 457 -18.25 4.90 11.32
N GLY A 458 -17.03 4.36 11.30
CA GLY A 458 -15.88 4.89 12.04
C GLY A 458 -15.75 4.36 13.47
N LYS A 459 -16.54 3.36 13.86
CA LYS A 459 -16.38 2.68 15.15
C LYS A 459 -15.08 1.87 15.16
N VAL A 460 -14.29 2.01 16.22
CA VAL A 460 -12.99 1.36 16.37
C VAL A 460 -13.14 -0.10 16.82
N ASP A 461 -14.16 -0.41 17.62
CA ASP A 461 -14.47 -1.74 18.13
C ASP A 461 -15.68 -2.33 17.42
N ALA A 462 -15.49 -2.81 16.20
CA ALA A 462 -16.56 -3.47 15.45
C ALA A 462 -16.64 -4.99 15.78
N PRO A 463 -17.84 -5.60 15.72
CA PRO A 463 -18.06 -7.00 16.11
C PRO A 463 -17.30 -8.03 15.28
N VAL A 464 -16.88 -9.13 15.94
CA VAL A 464 -16.13 -10.25 15.32
C VAL A 464 -16.79 -10.80 14.04
N PRO A 465 -18.12 -11.02 13.94
CA PRO A 465 -18.73 -11.56 12.72
C PRO A 465 -18.48 -10.73 11.45
N GLN A 466 -18.40 -9.40 11.57
CA GLN A 466 -18.10 -8.52 10.43
C GLN A 466 -16.68 -8.67 9.94
N ARG A 467 -15.74 -8.76 10.88
CA ARG A 467 -14.32 -8.96 10.56
C ARG A 467 -14.11 -10.30 9.86
N ILE A 468 -14.79 -11.36 10.31
CA ILE A 468 -14.77 -12.67 9.63
C ILE A 468 -15.31 -12.54 8.20
N PHE A 469 -16.41 -11.81 8.02
CA PHE A 469 -16.98 -11.56 6.70
C PHE A 469 -15.97 -10.88 5.77
N TRP A 470 -15.35 -9.77 6.20
CA TRP A 470 -14.38 -9.03 5.38
C TRP A 470 -13.12 -9.86 5.07
N ALA A 471 -12.55 -10.55 6.07
CA ALA A 471 -11.41 -11.44 5.84
C ALA A 471 -11.73 -12.58 4.84
N SER A 472 -12.96 -13.11 4.89
CA SER A 472 -13.41 -14.13 3.93
C SER A 472 -13.59 -13.56 2.52
N VAL A 473 -14.15 -12.36 2.41
CA VAL A 473 -14.38 -11.68 1.13
C VAL A 473 -13.06 -11.32 0.46
N GLU A 474 -12.06 -10.82 1.19
CA GLU A 474 -10.71 -10.55 0.66
C GLU A 474 -10.09 -11.82 0.05
N GLY A 475 -10.12 -12.94 0.79
CA GLY A 475 -9.63 -14.23 0.30
C GLY A 475 -10.40 -14.72 -0.94
N ALA A 476 -11.72 -14.52 -0.97
CA ALA A 476 -12.56 -14.89 -2.11
C ALA A 476 -12.23 -14.05 -3.36
N ILE A 477 -11.99 -12.74 -3.23
CA ILE A 477 -11.57 -11.89 -4.35
C ILE A 477 -10.23 -12.37 -4.91
N ALA A 478 -9.24 -12.61 -4.05
CA ALA A 478 -7.93 -13.11 -4.48
C ALA A 478 -8.06 -14.47 -5.19
N ALA A 479 -8.82 -15.40 -4.62
CA ALA A 479 -9.03 -16.74 -5.19
C ALA A 479 -9.72 -16.69 -6.57
N VAL A 480 -10.79 -15.91 -6.71
CA VAL A 480 -11.54 -15.80 -7.97
C VAL A 480 -10.72 -15.11 -9.06
N LEU A 481 -9.98 -14.05 -8.72
CA LEU A 481 -9.10 -13.37 -9.68
C LEU A 481 -7.93 -14.25 -10.13
N LEU A 482 -7.32 -15.03 -9.23
CA LEU A 482 -6.31 -16.03 -9.60
C LEU A 482 -6.90 -17.11 -10.50
N TRP A 483 -8.11 -17.61 -10.18
CA TRP A 483 -8.79 -18.62 -10.98
C TRP A 483 -9.09 -18.14 -12.41
N ILE A 484 -9.54 -16.89 -12.57
CA ILE A 484 -9.80 -16.30 -13.89
C ILE A 484 -8.52 -16.03 -14.66
N GLY A 485 -7.50 -15.48 -14.00
CA GLY A 485 -6.27 -15.12 -14.67
C GLY A 485 -5.46 -16.35 -15.12
N GLY A 486 -5.54 -17.47 -14.39
CA GLY A 486 -4.83 -18.69 -14.74
C GLY A 486 -3.33 -18.45 -14.84
N THR A 487 -2.75 -18.67 -16.02
CA THR A 487 -1.32 -18.37 -16.30
C THR A 487 -0.99 -16.87 -16.29
N GLU A 488 -2.01 -16.02 -16.38
CA GLU A 488 -1.93 -14.56 -16.36
C GLU A 488 -2.69 -14.00 -15.14
N ALA A 489 -2.56 -14.70 -14.02
CA ALA A 489 -3.11 -14.33 -12.71
C ALA A 489 -2.77 -12.89 -12.31
N ILE A 490 -1.54 -12.44 -12.55
CA ILE A 490 -1.08 -11.09 -12.21
C ILE A 490 -1.93 -10.05 -12.94
N GLN A 491 -2.19 -10.25 -14.23
CA GLN A 491 -2.94 -9.32 -15.06
C GLN A 491 -4.38 -9.12 -14.55
N ALA A 492 -5.04 -10.21 -14.14
CA ALA A 492 -6.38 -10.17 -13.57
C ALA A 492 -6.42 -9.44 -12.21
N LEU A 493 -5.42 -9.67 -11.35
CA LEU A 493 -5.26 -8.95 -10.08
C LEU A 493 -5.06 -7.44 -10.32
N GLN A 494 -4.14 -7.09 -11.22
CA GLN A 494 -3.86 -5.70 -11.60
C GLN A 494 -5.11 -4.97 -12.12
N ALA A 495 -5.95 -5.64 -12.91
CA ALA A 495 -7.17 -5.05 -13.47
C ALA A 495 -8.13 -4.55 -12.38
N GLY A 496 -8.35 -5.34 -11.32
CA GLY A 496 -9.20 -4.93 -10.20
C GLY A 496 -8.63 -3.73 -9.43
N THR A 497 -7.32 -3.75 -9.19
CA THR A 497 -6.59 -2.65 -8.55
C THR A 497 -6.65 -1.36 -9.37
N ILE A 498 -6.39 -1.42 -10.67
CA ILE A 498 -6.42 -0.23 -11.56
C ILE A 498 -7.83 0.35 -11.66
N SER A 499 -8.84 -0.53 -11.81
CA SER A 499 -10.24 -0.12 -11.94
C SER A 499 -10.75 0.63 -10.71
N THR A 500 -10.35 0.20 -9.52
CA THR A 500 -10.75 0.85 -8.26
C THR A 500 -9.82 1.99 -7.85
N GLY A 501 -8.55 1.93 -8.24
CA GLY A 501 -7.56 2.98 -8.00
C GLY A 501 -7.87 4.28 -8.75
N LEU A 502 -8.45 4.20 -9.96
CA LEU A 502 -8.79 5.39 -10.76
C LEU A 502 -9.75 6.36 -10.02
N PRO A 503 -10.97 5.95 -9.63
CA PRO A 503 -11.87 6.87 -8.93
C PRO A 503 -11.28 7.31 -7.58
N PHE A 504 -10.52 6.44 -6.91
CA PHE A 504 -9.89 6.77 -5.63
C PHE A 504 -8.75 7.79 -5.77
N THR A 505 -8.07 7.85 -6.91
CA THR A 505 -7.08 8.88 -7.24
C THR A 505 -7.69 10.28 -7.15
N ILE A 506 -8.90 10.44 -7.69
CA ILE A 506 -9.65 11.70 -7.63
C ILE A 506 -10.01 12.05 -6.19
N ILE A 507 -10.45 11.06 -5.40
CA ILE A 507 -10.72 11.22 -3.97
C ILE A 507 -9.47 11.75 -3.24
N LEU A 508 -8.30 11.16 -3.46
CA LEU A 508 -7.06 11.60 -2.81
C LEU A 508 -6.62 13.02 -3.20
N LEU A 509 -6.77 13.40 -4.48
CA LEU A 509 -6.49 14.77 -4.93
C LEU A 509 -7.39 15.80 -4.21
N VAL A 510 -8.67 15.47 -4.05
CA VAL A 510 -9.62 16.32 -3.31
C VAL A 510 -9.31 16.33 -1.80
N MET A 511 -8.80 15.23 -1.24
CA MET A 511 -8.34 15.18 0.16
C MET A 511 -7.23 16.20 0.42
N CYS A 512 -6.28 16.38 -0.50
CA CYS A 512 -5.23 17.41 -0.36
C CYS A 512 -5.83 18.81 -0.18
N VAL A 513 -6.83 19.16 -0.98
CA VAL A 513 -7.53 20.46 -0.89
C VAL A 513 -8.25 20.58 0.45
N SER A 514 -8.99 19.55 0.84
CA SER A 514 -9.75 19.54 2.09
C SER A 514 -8.84 19.68 3.32
N LEU A 515 -7.72 18.96 3.33
CA LEU A 515 -6.72 19.04 4.40
C LEU A 515 -6.18 20.47 4.55
N VAL A 516 -5.85 21.15 3.46
CA VAL A 516 -5.41 22.55 3.52
C VAL A 516 -6.52 23.47 4.03
N MET A 517 -7.78 23.25 3.64
CA MET A 517 -8.91 24.00 4.18
C MET A 517 -9.05 23.83 5.69
N GLY A 518 -8.92 22.60 6.19
CA GLY A 518 -8.92 22.29 7.61
C GLY A 518 -7.75 22.93 8.36
N MET A 519 -6.52 22.75 7.89
CA MET A 519 -5.33 23.28 8.56
C MET A 519 -5.29 24.82 8.62
N ARG A 520 -5.93 25.50 7.65
CA ARG A 520 -6.04 26.97 7.66
C ARG A 520 -6.89 27.52 8.81
N THR A 521 -7.72 26.69 9.45
CA THR A 521 -8.53 27.12 10.61
C THR A 521 -7.84 26.88 11.95
N GLU A 522 -6.64 26.27 11.97
CA GLU A 522 -5.92 26.02 13.22
C GLU A 522 -5.48 27.33 13.90
N PRO A 523 -5.72 27.50 15.22
CA PRO A 523 -5.34 28.70 15.96
C PRO A 523 -3.85 29.05 15.81
N GLN A 524 -2.98 28.04 15.86
CA GLN A 524 -1.53 28.19 15.68
C GLN A 524 -1.17 28.87 14.36
N TYR A 525 -1.86 28.50 13.29
CA TYR A 525 -1.66 29.07 11.97
C TYR A 525 -2.23 30.50 11.87
N VAL A 526 -3.43 30.72 12.42
CA VAL A 526 -4.08 32.04 12.45
C VAL A 526 -3.24 33.05 13.23
N GLN A 527 -2.75 32.68 14.41
CA GLN A 527 -1.89 33.54 15.23
C GLN A 527 -0.57 33.89 14.52
N GLN A 528 0.06 32.92 13.84
CA GLN A 528 1.28 33.17 13.05
C GLN A 528 1.04 34.14 11.89
N ARG A 529 -0.09 34.01 11.18
CA ARG A 529 -0.46 34.97 10.12
C ARG A 529 -0.69 36.37 10.66
N LEU A 530 -1.41 36.49 11.77
CA LEU A 530 -1.67 37.78 12.41
C LEU A 530 -0.38 38.43 12.91
N ALA A 531 0.54 37.65 13.49
CA ALA A 531 1.85 38.16 13.91
C ALA A 531 2.68 38.66 12.72
N LYS A 532 2.68 37.94 11.59
CA LYS A 532 3.38 38.36 10.37
C LYS A 532 2.78 39.63 9.77
N ALA A 533 1.45 39.75 9.73
CA ALA A 533 0.75 40.94 9.23
C ALA A 533 0.96 42.18 10.11
N LYS A 534 1.26 42.01 11.41
CA LYS A 534 1.66 43.12 12.30
C LYS A 534 3.12 43.54 12.13
N ALA A 535 3.95 42.69 11.53
CA ALA A 535 5.38 42.93 11.34
C ALA A 535 5.74 43.46 9.94
N SER A 536 4.81 43.37 8.98
CA SER A 536 4.84 44.02 7.66
C SER A 536 4.10 45.34 7.69
#